data_AF-A0A8H3HT46-F1
#
_entry.id   AF-A0A8H3HT46-F1
#
_cell.length_a   1.000
_cell.length_b   1.000
_cell.length_c   1.000
_cell.angle_alpha   90.00
_cell.angle_beta   90.00
_cell.angle_gamma   90.00
#
_symmetry.space_group_name_H-M   'P 1'
#
loop_
_entity.id
_entity.type
_entity.pdbx_description
1 polymer ?
#
loop_
_entity_poly.entity_id
_entity_poly.type
_entity_poly.pdbx_seq_one_letter_code
_entity_poly.pdbx_strand_id
1 'polypeptide(L)'
;TSTKVIMAPELSDDTFKLIAQMEELNRQLSKIDPGSDSLNLKQAAVLGSLAKCAVDGEQRRVPLVLLGENKTVRKSVIWMWRFVKTNVEEHDMYIATDPVWNYVHNLARLTGNLAVKCGNNQTWIARDCEPHMRYVVHFLTSWYYTEEIPDRSMAKAIARCLSNVVTENEETSRVIWTKYMSLPEKDNVITRLLQYPDRQTLIATLVFILNSLSTNPNQSLSTATKSGGRAICVSLLEMADRVYENDQENDMLQLIFNIFIQLFEGGGLTSLYQNLQSSVFSACRTLDAANGMHSGKMERYRLIKSHCSNSSTDMSIPNQQVIKITLSSPSSSQRLYLHFSRPQNPGLQSI
;
A
#
# COMPACT_ATOMS: atom_id res chain seq x y z
N THR A 1 -32.00 -6.17 -42.33
CA THR A 1 -30.84 -5.88 -41.46
C THR A 1 -31.24 -4.79 -40.48
N SER A 2 -31.63 -5.19 -39.26
CA SER A 2 -32.06 -4.26 -38.22
C SER A 2 -30.83 -3.79 -37.45
N THR A 3 -30.46 -2.52 -37.63
CA THR A 3 -29.33 -1.88 -36.94
C THR A 3 -29.71 -1.73 -35.47
N LYS A 4 -29.14 -2.57 -34.61
CA LYS A 4 -29.31 -2.52 -33.16
C LYS A 4 -28.64 -1.23 -32.67
N VAL A 5 -29.44 -0.19 -32.43
CA VAL A 5 -28.96 1.06 -31.79
C VAL A 5 -28.52 0.69 -30.38
N ILE A 6 -27.21 0.62 -30.17
CA ILE A 6 -26.62 0.46 -28.84
C ILE A 6 -26.74 1.84 -28.19
N MET A 7 -27.76 2.04 -27.35
CA MET A 7 -27.85 3.24 -26.53
C MET A 7 -26.62 3.32 -25.63
N ALA A 8 -26.02 4.52 -25.55
CA ALA A 8 -24.94 4.76 -24.62
C ALA A 8 -25.42 4.39 -23.20
N PRO A 9 -24.59 3.71 -22.40
CA PRO A 9 -24.95 3.40 -21.03
C PRO A 9 -25.13 4.69 -20.23
N GLU A 10 -26.24 4.78 -19.50
CA GLU A 10 -26.58 5.91 -18.63
C GLU A 10 -26.63 5.44 -17.17
N LEU A 11 -26.42 6.37 -16.23
CA LEU A 11 -26.62 6.10 -14.81
C LEU A 11 -28.13 5.93 -14.54
N SER A 12 -28.49 5.02 -13.64
CA SER A 12 -29.90 4.83 -13.26
C SER A 12 -30.44 6.01 -12.46
N ASP A 13 -31.76 6.22 -12.51
CA ASP A 13 -32.45 7.24 -11.70
C ASP A 13 -32.14 7.10 -10.20
N ASP A 14 -32.05 5.87 -9.69
CA ASP A 14 -31.70 5.63 -8.30
C ASP A 14 -30.26 6.03 -7.98
N THR A 15 -29.34 5.90 -8.93
CA THR A 15 -27.98 6.41 -8.79
C THR A 15 -27.97 7.94 -8.73
N PHE A 16 -28.75 8.62 -9.58
CA PHE A 16 -28.89 10.07 -9.52
C PHE A 16 -29.50 10.55 -8.20
N LYS A 17 -30.50 9.85 -7.67
CA LYS A 17 -31.06 10.15 -6.33
C LYS A 17 -30.00 10.03 -5.24
N LEU A 18 -29.18 8.98 -5.27
CA LEU A 18 -28.07 8.82 -4.31
C LEU A 18 -27.01 9.92 -4.44
N ILE A 19 -26.69 10.35 -5.66
CA ILE A 19 -25.75 11.47 -5.89
C ILE A 19 -26.31 12.77 -5.30
N ALA A 20 -27.59 13.06 -5.53
CA ALA A 20 -28.24 14.25 -4.98
C ALA A 20 -28.29 14.23 -3.44
N GLN A 21 -28.58 13.06 -2.85
CA GLN A 21 -28.55 12.88 -1.39
C GLN A 21 -27.14 13.09 -0.82
N MET A 22 -26.11 12.55 -1.47
CA MET A 22 -24.72 12.74 -1.08
C MET A 22 -24.32 14.23 -1.10
N GLU A 23 -24.69 14.96 -2.15
CA GLU A 23 -24.41 16.40 -2.26
C GLU A 23 -25.10 17.21 -1.17
N GLU A 24 -26.37 16.90 -0.90
CA GLU A 24 -27.13 17.58 0.15
C GLU A 24 -26.57 17.32 1.55
N LEU A 25 -26.19 16.08 1.85
CA LEU A 25 -25.57 15.72 3.13
C LEU A 25 -24.19 16.37 3.30
N ASN A 26 -23.38 16.47 2.25
CA ASN A 26 -22.11 17.21 2.29
C ASN A 26 -22.33 18.69 2.65
N ARG A 27 -23.38 19.31 2.09
CA ARG A 27 -23.76 20.70 2.41
C ARG A 27 -24.20 20.87 3.86
N GLN A 28 -24.84 19.85 4.44
CA GLN A 28 -25.24 19.86 5.85
C GLN A 28 -24.05 19.63 6.79
N LEU A 29 -23.19 18.65 6.50
CA LEU A 29 -21.96 18.38 7.25
C LEU A 29 -21.01 19.59 7.26
N SER A 30 -20.98 20.38 6.20
CA SER A 30 -20.19 21.62 6.14
C SER A 30 -20.62 22.71 7.14
N LYS A 31 -21.80 22.58 7.76
CA LYS A 31 -22.42 23.62 8.60
C LYS A 31 -22.52 23.25 10.08
N ILE A 32 -22.20 22.00 10.41
CA ILE A 32 -22.45 21.42 11.73
C ILE A 32 -21.13 20.86 12.26
N ASP A 33 -21.03 20.75 13.58
CA ASP A 33 -19.95 20.06 14.25
C ASP A 33 -19.76 18.64 13.65
N PRO A 34 -18.52 18.27 13.29
CA PRO A 34 -18.21 16.98 12.67
C PRO A 34 -18.63 15.77 13.52
N GLY A 35 -18.79 15.94 14.85
CA GLY A 35 -19.32 14.91 15.76
C GLY A 35 -20.81 14.59 15.60
N SER A 36 -21.51 15.12 14.59
CA SER A 36 -22.93 14.78 14.36
C SER A 36 -23.11 13.33 13.89
N ASP A 37 -23.27 12.43 14.85
CA ASP A 37 -23.42 10.99 14.63
C ASP A 37 -24.51 10.65 13.60
N SER A 38 -25.65 11.34 13.68
CA SER A 38 -26.80 11.09 12.79
C SER A 38 -26.53 11.44 11.32
N LEU A 39 -25.73 12.46 11.03
CA LEU A 39 -25.39 12.87 9.66
C LEU A 39 -24.30 11.96 9.09
N ASN A 40 -23.29 11.62 9.89
CA ASN A 40 -22.25 10.68 9.50
C ASN A 40 -22.84 9.29 9.17
N LEU A 41 -23.82 8.81 9.95
CA LEU A 41 -24.56 7.57 9.63
C LEU A 41 -25.29 7.63 8.30
N LYS A 42 -26.05 8.70 8.05
CA LYS A 42 -26.78 8.87 6.79
C LYS A 42 -25.83 8.92 5.61
N GLN A 43 -24.74 9.67 5.76
CA GLN A 43 -23.72 9.78 4.71
C GLN A 43 -23.01 8.44 4.47
N ALA A 44 -22.68 7.70 5.54
CA ALA A 44 -22.12 6.36 5.43
C ALA A 44 -23.06 5.40 4.68
N ALA A 45 -24.38 5.48 4.92
CA ALA A 45 -25.36 4.65 4.23
C ALA A 45 -25.45 4.98 2.72
N VAL A 46 -25.46 6.27 2.36
CA VAL A 46 -25.44 6.71 0.95
C VAL A 46 -24.16 6.25 0.26
N LEU A 47 -23.00 6.44 0.89
CA LEU A 47 -21.71 5.95 0.39
C LEU A 47 -21.69 4.43 0.21
N GLY A 48 -22.21 3.69 1.19
CA GLY A 48 -22.30 2.23 1.13
C GLY A 48 -23.17 1.77 -0.03
N SER A 49 -24.27 2.47 -0.29
CA SER A 49 -25.19 2.19 -1.40
C SER A 49 -24.53 2.48 -2.75
N LEU A 50 -23.89 3.64 -2.90
CA LEU A 50 -23.10 4.00 -4.10
C LEU A 50 -21.96 3.01 -4.33
N ALA A 51 -21.24 2.61 -3.28
CA ALA A 51 -20.16 1.62 -3.37
C ALA A 51 -20.68 0.23 -3.78
N LYS A 52 -21.92 -0.11 -3.42
CA LYS A 52 -22.57 -1.38 -3.81
C LYS A 52 -23.06 -1.34 -5.26
N CYS A 53 -23.69 -0.24 -5.68
CA CYS A 53 -24.02 0.03 -7.09
C CYS A 53 -22.80 -0.06 -8.01
N ALA A 54 -21.61 0.23 -7.46
CA ALA A 54 -20.34 0.13 -8.15
C ALA A 54 -19.79 -1.31 -8.31
N VAL A 55 -20.29 -2.33 -7.62
CA VAL A 55 -19.75 -3.71 -7.66
C VAL A 55 -20.67 -4.69 -8.39
N ASP A 56 -21.99 -4.45 -8.41
CA ASP A 56 -22.96 -5.40 -8.95
C ASP A 56 -22.96 -5.44 -10.50
N GLY A 57 -22.17 -6.36 -11.08
CA GLY A 57 -22.36 -6.96 -12.41
C GLY A 57 -21.25 -6.71 -13.45
N GLU A 58 -20.75 -7.79 -14.05
CA GLU A 58 -19.74 -7.78 -15.13
C GLU A 58 -20.21 -7.06 -16.42
N GLN A 59 -21.53 -6.96 -16.60
CA GLN A 59 -22.20 -6.22 -17.68
C GLN A 59 -22.43 -4.73 -17.35
N ARG A 60 -22.03 -4.25 -16.16
CA ARG A 60 -22.21 -2.86 -15.69
C ARG A 60 -20.91 -2.16 -15.29
N ARG A 61 -19.78 -2.53 -15.92
CA ARG A 61 -18.51 -1.79 -15.77
C ARG A 61 -18.58 -0.36 -16.31
N VAL A 62 -19.47 -0.06 -17.26
CA VAL A 62 -19.59 1.30 -17.83
C VAL A 62 -20.19 2.34 -16.85
N PRO A 63 -21.21 1.99 -16.04
CA PRO A 63 -21.66 2.82 -14.92
C PRO A 63 -20.57 3.34 -13.97
N LEU A 64 -19.47 2.60 -13.76
CA LEU A 64 -18.36 3.02 -12.87
C LEU A 64 -17.56 4.20 -13.41
N VAL A 65 -17.20 4.11 -14.69
CA VAL A 65 -16.49 5.18 -15.40
C VAL A 65 -17.36 6.43 -15.36
N LEU A 66 -18.64 6.29 -15.72
CA LEU A 66 -19.62 7.38 -15.73
C LEU A 66 -19.87 7.99 -14.35
N LEU A 67 -19.87 7.15 -13.30
CA LEU A 67 -20.05 7.63 -11.92
C LEU A 67 -18.86 8.47 -11.45
N GLY A 68 -17.63 8.06 -11.75
CA GLY A 68 -16.43 8.84 -11.38
C GLY A 68 -16.19 10.06 -12.28
N GLU A 69 -16.67 10.02 -13.53
CA GLU A 69 -16.67 11.16 -14.44
C GLU A 69 -17.77 12.18 -14.11
N ASN A 70 -18.78 11.80 -13.33
CA ASN A 70 -19.77 12.72 -12.82
C ASN A 70 -19.11 13.80 -11.94
N LYS A 71 -19.25 15.06 -12.36
CA LYS A 71 -18.62 16.22 -11.69
C LYS A 71 -19.05 16.37 -10.23
N THR A 72 -20.30 16.07 -9.90
CA THR A 72 -20.82 16.15 -8.53
C THR A 72 -20.20 15.06 -7.66
N VAL A 73 -20.10 13.83 -8.17
CA VAL A 73 -19.45 12.73 -7.45
C VAL A 73 -18.00 13.04 -7.19
N ARG A 74 -17.23 13.41 -8.23
CA ARG A 74 -15.82 13.76 -8.09
C ARG A 74 -15.60 14.85 -7.05
N LYS A 75 -16.33 15.98 -7.16
CA LYS A 75 -16.22 17.08 -6.19
C LYS A 75 -16.56 16.63 -4.77
N SER A 76 -17.61 15.81 -4.62
CA SER A 76 -18.03 15.28 -3.34
C SER A 76 -16.96 14.38 -2.72
N VAL A 77 -16.41 13.42 -3.46
CA VAL A 77 -15.38 12.50 -2.95
C VAL A 77 -14.13 13.26 -2.52
N ILE A 78 -13.67 14.22 -3.32
CA ILE A 78 -12.52 15.08 -2.97
C ILE A 78 -12.82 15.88 -1.70
N TRP A 79 -13.98 16.51 -1.62
CA TRP A 79 -14.40 17.28 -0.45
C TRP A 79 -14.47 16.41 0.80
N MET A 80 -15.04 15.21 0.70
CA MET A 80 -15.16 14.27 1.82
C MET A 80 -13.79 13.83 2.34
N TRP A 81 -12.82 13.52 1.46
CA TRP A 81 -11.47 13.20 1.91
C TRP A 81 -10.76 14.37 2.60
N ARG A 82 -10.98 15.61 2.10
CA ARG A 82 -10.50 16.83 2.77
C ARG A 82 -11.14 16.99 4.13
N PHE A 83 -12.46 16.82 4.21
CA PHE A 83 -13.22 16.90 5.44
C PHE A 83 -12.72 15.88 6.47
N VAL A 84 -12.51 14.61 6.09
CA VAL A 84 -11.92 13.60 6.98
C VAL A 84 -10.55 14.05 7.49
N LYS A 85 -9.65 14.48 6.60
CA LYS A 85 -8.31 14.94 7.00
C LYS A 85 -8.39 16.08 8.00
N THR A 86 -9.15 17.13 7.69
CA THR A 86 -9.30 18.32 8.54
C THR A 86 -9.84 17.94 9.92
N ASN A 87 -10.83 17.06 9.98
CA ASN A 87 -11.38 16.65 11.27
C ASN A 87 -10.43 15.79 12.09
N VAL A 88 -9.62 14.94 11.46
CA VAL A 88 -8.55 14.21 12.16
C VAL A 88 -7.49 15.17 12.71
N GLU A 89 -7.19 16.27 11.99
CA GLU A 89 -6.24 17.30 12.43
C GLU A 89 -6.76 18.16 13.57
N GLU A 90 -8.05 18.52 13.54
CA GLU A 90 -8.65 19.46 14.49
C GLU A 90 -9.26 18.75 15.72
N HIS A 91 -9.72 17.52 15.54
CA HIS A 91 -10.40 16.74 16.55
C HIS A 91 -9.67 15.40 16.65
N ASP A 92 -8.62 15.34 17.48
CA ASP A 92 -7.71 14.19 17.66
C ASP A 92 -8.40 12.83 17.88
N MET A 93 -9.71 12.80 18.14
CA MET A 93 -10.53 11.59 18.31
C MET A 93 -11.67 11.42 17.28
N TYR A 94 -11.68 12.18 16.19
CA TYR A 94 -12.79 12.19 15.22
C TYR A 94 -13.18 10.81 14.72
N ILE A 95 -12.18 9.97 14.43
CA ILE A 95 -12.41 8.62 13.89
C ILE A 95 -12.65 7.56 15.00
N ALA A 96 -12.53 7.93 16.28
CA ALA A 96 -12.73 7.01 17.40
C ALA A 96 -14.21 6.81 17.79
N THR A 97 -15.16 7.52 17.17
CA THR A 97 -16.59 7.38 17.44
C THR A 97 -17.31 6.57 16.34
N ASP A 98 -18.12 5.60 16.75
CA ASP A 98 -19.06 4.89 15.86
C ASP A 98 -20.27 5.80 15.65
N PRO A 99 -20.17 6.72 14.67
CA PRO A 99 -20.40 6.32 13.28
C PRO A 99 -19.47 6.90 12.20
N VAL A 100 -18.47 7.70 12.59
CA VAL A 100 -17.46 8.25 11.66
C VAL A 100 -16.67 7.11 11.00
N TRP A 101 -16.51 6.00 11.72
CA TRP A 101 -15.93 4.76 11.23
C TRP A 101 -16.51 4.30 9.88
N ASN A 102 -17.83 4.11 9.85
CA ASN A 102 -18.56 3.58 8.70
C ASN A 102 -18.49 4.55 7.52
N TYR A 103 -18.46 5.85 7.80
CA TYR A 103 -18.29 6.89 6.80
C TYR A 103 -16.93 6.78 6.10
N VAL A 104 -15.81 6.74 6.85
CA VAL A 104 -14.46 6.63 6.28
C VAL A 104 -14.28 5.30 5.53
N HIS A 105 -14.77 4.20 6.11
CA HIS A 105 -14.73 2.89 5.47
C HIS A 105 -15.45 2.87 4.11
N ASN A 106 -16.69 3.37 4.05
CA ASN A 106 -17.47 3.39 2.81
C ASN A 106 -16.93 4.41 1.80
N LEU A 107 -16.34 5.53 2.26
CA LEU A 107 -15.64 6.48 1.39
C LEU A 107 -14.43 5.83 0.71
N ALA A 108 -13.63 5.07 1.46
CA ALA A 108 -12.50 4.31 0.91
C ALA A 108 -12.95 3.25 -0.09
N ARG A 109 -14.04 2.53 0.20
CA ARG A 109 -14.60 1.54 -0.74
C ARG A 109 -15.11 2.18 -2.02
N LEU A 110 -15.91 3.25 -1.93
CA LEU A 110 -16.39 3.97 -3.11
C LEU A 110 -15.22 4.49 -3.95
N THR A 111 -14.26 5.18 -3.32
CA THR A 111 -13.08 5.72 -4.00
C THR A 111 -12.28 4.63 -4.70
N GLY A 112 -12.05 3.51 -4.02
CA GLY A 112 -11.35 2.35 -4.59
C GLY A 112 -12.09 1.72 -5.76
N ASN A 113 -13.43 1.68 -5.72
CA ASN A 113 -14.24 1.16 -6.82
C ASN A 113 -14.23 2.09 -8.04
N LEU A 114 -14.26 3.41 -7.83
CA LEU A 114 -14.16 4.40 -8.90
C LEU A 114 -12.82 4.32 -9.66
N ALA A 115 -11.77 3.86 -8.98
CA ALA A 115 -10.44 3.69 -9.56
C ALA A 115 -10.30 2.42 -10.44
N VAL A 116 -11.12 1.39 -10.24
CA VAL A 116 -10.94 0.10 -10.91
C VAL A 116 -11.02 0.26 -12.43
N LYS A 117 -9.90 -0.03 -13.11
CA LYS A 117 -9.79 -0.05 -14.58
C LYS A 117 -10.24 1.27 -15.24
N CYS A 118 -10.08 2.40 -14.56
CA CYS A 118 -10.45 3.71 -15.08
C CYS A 118 -9.30 4.72 -14.89
N GLY A 119 -8.47 4.86 -15.93
CA GLY A 119 -7.28 5.72 -15.90
C GLY A 119 -7.55 7.18 -15.53
N ASN A 120 -8.65 7.75 -16.05
CA ASN A 120 -9.07 9.11 -15.73
C ASN A 120 -9.38 9.26 -14.23
N ASN A 121 -10.09 8.28 -13.65
CA ASN A 121 -10.44 8.30 -12.25
C ASN A 121 -9.24 8.11 -11.34
N GLN A 122 -8.40 7.12 -11.65
CA GLN A 122 -7.13 6.88 -10.96
C GLN A 122 -6.28 8.16 -10.90
N THR A 123 -6.18 8.90 -12.00
CA THR A 123 -5.39 10.14 -12.07
C THR A 123 -5.90 11.20 -11.10
N TRP A 124 -7.20 11.51 -11.09
CA TRP A 124 -7.71 12.54 -10.18
C TRP A 124 -7.75 12.06 -8.73
N ILE A 125 -7.98 10.77 -8.47
CA ILE A 125 -7.93 10.21 -7.11
C ILE A 125 -6.50 10.32 -6.57
N ALA A 126 -5.48 9.98 -7.36
CA ALA A 126 -4.09 10.11 -6.97
C ALA A 126 -3.69 11.56 -6.69
N ARG A 127 -4.19 12.51 -7.48
CA ARG A 127 -3.86 13.93 -7.29
C ARG A 127 -4.62 14.57 -6.12
N ASP A 128 -5.92 14.32 -6.04
CA ASP A 128 -6.84 15.11 -5.22
C ASP A 128 -7.29 14.39 -3.93
N CYS A 129 -7.14 13.06 -3.86
CA CYS A 129 -7.57 12.25 -2.70
C CYS A 129 -6.41 11.58 -1.97
N GLU A 130 -5.40 11.02 -2.68
CA GLU A 130 -4.28 10.30 -2.06
C GLU A 130 -3.60 11.07 -0.94
N PRO A 131 -3.29 12.39 -1.06
CA PRO A 131 -2.62 13.10 0.00
C PRO A 131 -3.40 13.09 1.32
N HIS A 132 -4.73 13.09 1.23
CA HIS A 132 -5.64 13.01 2.38
C HIS A 132 -5.73 11.59 2.91
N MET A 133 -5.86 10.58 2.03
CA MET A 133 -5.85 9.17 2.40
C MET A 133 -4.55 8.80 3.13
N ARG A 134 -3.40 9.27 2.63
CA ARG A 134 -2.09 9.06 3.26
C ARG A 134 -2.02 9.64 4.66
N TYR A 135 -2.55 10.84 4.86
CA TYR A 135 -2.63 11.45 6.20
C TYR A 135 -3.46 10.59 7.15
N VAL A 136 -4.64 10.15 6.70
CA VAL A 136 -5.53 9.30 7.50
C VAL A 136 -4.86 7.96 7.83
N VAL A 137 -4.19 7.30 6.87
CA VAL A 137 -3.44 6.07 7.14
C VAL A 137 -2.34 6.30 8.18
N HIS A 138 -1.60 7.40 8.08
CA HIS A 138 -0.57 7.73 9.06
C HIS A 138 -1.15 7.84 10.48
N PHE A 139 -2.30 8.51 10.62
CA PHE A 139 -3.02 8.61 11.89
C PHE A 139 -3.51 7.25 12.42
N LEU A 140 -4.18 6.46 11.56
CA LEU A 140 -4.73 5.14 11.93
C LEU A 140 -3.67 4.09 12.29
N THR A 141 -2.45 4.29 11.81
CA THR A 141 -1.30 3.43 12.09
C THR A 141 -0.40 4.02 13.19
N SER A 142 -0.85 5.07 13.90
CA SER A 142 -0.16 5.56 15.10
C SER A 142 -0.32 4.55 16.24
N TRP A 143 0.67 4.48 17.13
CA TRP A 143 0.70 3.48 18.20
C TRP A 143 -0.60 3.46 19.03
N TYR A 144 -1.09 4.63 19.42
CA TYR A 144 -2.35 4.76 20.18
C TYR A 144 -3.53 4.12 19.44
N TYR A 145 -3.72 4.45 18.17
CA TYR A 145 -4.83 3.91 17.37
C TYR A 145 -4.66 2.43 17.04
N THR A 146 -3.42 1.98 16.89
CA THR A 146 -3.13 0.57 16.73
C THR A 146 -3.50 -0.20 18.00
N GLU A 147 -3.23 0.28 19.21
CA GLU A 147 -3.57 -0.49 20.41
C GLU A 147 -5.04 -0.36 20.82
N GLU A 148 -5.62 0.85 20.77
CA GLU A 148 -6.93 1.13 21.35
C GLU A 148 -8.11 0.77 20.44
N ILE A 149 -7.91 0.71 19.12
CA ILE A 149 -8.99 0.46 18.16
C ILE A 149 -8.87 -0.93 17.55
N PRO A 150 -9.72 -1.90 17.96
CA PRO A 150 -9.62 -3.28 17.50
C PRO A 150 -10.11 -3.47 16.06
N ASP A 151 -11.04 -2.63 15.56
CA ASP A 151 -11.45 -2.71 14.17
C ASP A 151 -10.31 -2.19 13.27
N ARG A 152 -9.98 -2.95 12.23
CA ARG A 152 -8.89 -2.70 11.27
C ARG A 152 -9.42 -2.43 9.87
N SER A 153 -10.73 -2.43 9.70
CA SER A 153 -11.40 -2.42 8.40
C SER A 153 -11.18 -1.13 7.60
N MET A 154 -10.92 0.02 8.24
CA MET A 154 -10.59 1.26 7.52
C MET A 154 -9.20 1.24 6.91
N ALA A 155 -8.16 0.88 7.68
CA ALA A 155 -6.79 0.78 7.16
C ALA A 155 -6.75 -0.21 5.98
N LYS A 156 -7.43 -1.35 6.13
CA LYS A 156 -7.65 -2.31 5.04
C LYS A 156 -8.34 -1.70 3.82
N ALA A 157 -9.44 -0.98 4.01
CA ALA A 157 -10.19 -0.38 2.92
C ALA A 157 -9.36 0.68 2.17
N ILE A 158 -8.58 1.49 2.88
CA ILE A 158 -7.70 2.49 2.27
C ILE A 158 -6.53 1.82 1.55
N ALA A 159 -5.90 0.79 2.13
CA ALA A 159 -4.84 0.03 1.46
C ALA A 159 -5.33 -0.61 0.15
N ARG A 160 -6.53 -1.19 0.14
CA ARG A 160 -7.18 -1.70 -1.08
C ARG A 160 -7.49 -0.59 -2.09
N CYS A 161 -7.96 0.56 -1.62
CA CYS A 161 -8.18 1.73 -2.47
C CYS A 161 -6.88 2.17 -3.16
N LEU A 162 -5.78 2.32 -2.41
CA LEU A 162 -4.48 2.67 -2.98
C LEU A 162 -4.00 1.64 -4.00
N SER A 163 -4.19 0.34 -3.73
CA SER A 163 -3.91 -0.73 -4.69
C SER A 163 -4.69 -0.52 -6.00
N ASN A 164 -6.00 -0.29 -5.94
CA ASN A 164 -6.82 -0.08 -7.14
C ASN A 164 -6.44 1.18 -7.91
N VAL A 165 -5.99 2.23 -7.22
CA VAL A 165 -5.57 3.49 -7.84
C VAL A 165 -4.36 3.32 -8.76
N VAL A 166 -3.45 2.40 -8.43
CA VAL A 166 -2.22 2.19 -9.24
C VAL A 166 -2.31 1.02 -10.21
N THR A 167 -3.25 0.09 -10.03
CA THR A 167 -3.40 -1.09 -10.89
C THR A 167 -3.54 -0.71 -12.37
N GLU A 168 -2.67 -1.28 -13.21
CA GLU A 168 -2.69 -1.11 -14.68
C GLU A 168 -2.56 0.36 -15.16
N ASN A 169 -2.07 1.28 -14.31
CA ASN A 169 -1.90 2.69 -14.65
C ASN A 169 -0.49 3.18 -14.33
N GLU A 170 0.38 3.16 -15.34
CA GLU A 170 1.80 3.45 -15.20
C GLU A 170 2.07 4.85 -14.66
N GLU A 171 1.40 5.86 -15.20
CA GLU A 171 1.66 7.24 -14.81
C GLU A 171 1.21 7.50 -13.37
N THR A 172 0.02 7.02 -13.00
CA THR A 172 -0.50 7.17 -11.64
C THR A 172 0.37 6.41 -10.63
N SER A 173 0.72 5.16 -10.97
CA SER A 173 1.65 4.34 -10.20
C SER A 173 2.98 5.05 -10.00
N ARG A 174 3.58 5.58 -11.07
CA ARG A 174 4.85 6.31 -11.02
C ARG A 174 4.78 7.53 -10.10
N VAL A 175 3.71 8.32 -10.18
CA VAL A 175 3.52 9.52 -9.34
C VAL A 175 3.44 9.15 -7.86
N ILE A 176 2.55 8.22 -7.49
CA ILE A 176 2.37 7.79 -6.09
C ILE A 176 3.64 7.11 -5.58
N TRP A 177 4.20 6.15 -6.33
CA TRP A 177 5.36 5.39 -5.91
C TRP A 177 6.57 6.28 -5.69
N THR A 178 6.87 7.19 -6.64
CA THR A 178 7.97 8.15 -6.51
C THR A 178 7.82 9.00 -5.25
N LYS A 179 6.59 9.44 -4.94
CA LYS A 179 6.32 10.19 -3.72
C LYS A 179 6.67 9.35 -2.49
N TYR A 180 6.21 8.10 -2.40
CA TYR A 180 6.46 7.25 -1.25
C TYR A 180 7.93 6.86 -1.10
N MET A 181 8.65 6.63 -2.21
CA MET A 181 10.09 6.37 -2.17
C MET A 181 10.90 7.56 -1.63
N SER A 182 10.38 8.79 -1.77
CA SER A 182 10.99 10.02 -1.25
C SER A 182 10.70 10.31 0.21
N LEU A 183 9.72 9.63 0.83
CA LEU A 183 9.38 9.83 2.23
C LEU A 183 10.38 9.13 3.15
N PRO A 184 10.71 9.72 4.31
CA PRO A 184 11.44 9.01 5.37
C PRO A 184 10.57 7.89 5.95
N GLU A 185 11.21 6.87 6.53
CA GLU A 185 10.54 5.68 7.08
C GLU A 185 9.36 6.02 8.00
N LYS A 186 9.56 6.90 8.98
CA LYS A 186 8.50 7.30 9.93
C LYS A 186 7.22 7.83 9.29
N ASP A 187 7.34 8.49 8.14
CA ASP A 187 6.24 9.15 7.42
C ASP A 187 5.78 8.29 6.22
N ASN A 188 6.46 7.17 5.94
CA ASN A 188 6.19 6.32 4.81
C ASN A 188 5.04 5.36 5.15
N VAL A 189 3.87 5.63 4.58
CA VAL A 189 2.66 4.85 4.82
C VAL A 189 2.77 3.38 4.43
N ILE A 190 3.60 3.00 3.45
CA ILE A 190 3.80 1.58 3.11
C ILE A 190 4.46 0.87 4.29
N THR A 191 5.55 1.43 4.83
CA THR A 191 6.26 0.81 5.96
C THR A 191 5.36 0.68 7.19
N ARG A 192 4.54 1.71 7.47
CA ARG A 192 3.56 1.68 8.56
C ARG A 192 2.48 0.62 8.35
N LEU A 193 1.97 0.49 7.12
CA LEU A 193 0.99 -0.54 6.77
C LEU A 193 1.59 -1.96 6.85
N LEU A 194 2.86 -2.15 6.47
CA LEU A 194 3.56 -3.44 6.62
C LEU A 194 3.81 -3.83 8.09
N GLN A 195 3.79 -2.86 9.00
CA GLN A 195 3.89 -3.08 10.45
C GLN A 195 2.51 -3.20 11.12
N TYR A 196 1.41 -3.01 10.38
CA TYR A 196 0.07 -2.98 10.94
C TYR A 196 -0.42 -4.41 11.26
N PRO A 197 -0.98 -4.68 12.47
CA PRO A 197 -1.32 -6.02 12.93
C PRO A 197 -2.66 -6.53 12.38
N ASP A 198 -2.84 -6.50 11.05
CA ASP A 198 -4.01 -7.05 10.37
C ASP A 198 -3.62 -7.73 9.06
N ARG A 199 -3.76 -9.06 9.01
CA ARG A 199 -3.40 -9.89 7.84
C ARG A 199 -4.02 -9.37 6.54
N GLN A 200 -5.27 -8.94 6.56
CA GLN A 200 -5.95 -8.50 5.35
C GLN A 200 -5.42 -7.15 4.85
N THR A 201 -5.04 -6.24 5.75
CA THR A 201 -4.33 -5.00 5.44
C THR A 201 -2.94 -5.27 4.88
N LEU A 202 -2.21 -6.24 5.44
CA LEU A 202 -0.90 -6.66 4.94
C LEU A 202 -1.00 -7.17 3.49
N ILE A 203 -1.93 -8.09 3.21
CA ILE A 203 -2.15 -8.61 1.85
C ILE A 203 -2.46 -7.47 0.87
N ALA A 204 -3.37 -6.55 1.23
CA ALA A 204 -3.70 -5.41 0.37
C ALA A 204 -2.48 -4.51 0.10
N THR A 205 -1.59 -4.36 1.10
CA THR A 205 -0.36 -3.58 0.99
C THR A 205 0.67 -4.28 0.10
N LEU A 206 0.83 -5.60 0.23
CA LEU A 206 1.72 -6.39 -0.65
C LEU A 206 1.25 -6.32 -2.11
N VAL A 207 -0.06 -6.43 -2.36
CA VAL A 207 -0.62 -6.27 -3.71
C VAL A 207 -0.39 -4.86 -4.25
N PHE A 208 -0.54 -3.82 -3.43
CA PHE A 208 -0.21 -2.44 -3.82
C PHE A 208 1.26 -2.29 -4.23
N ILE A 209 2.20 -2.85 -3.45
CA ILE A 209 3.63 -2.83 -3.77
C ILE A 209 3.89 -3.56 -5.08
N LEU A 210 3.35 -4.78 -5.22
CA LEU A 210 3.53 -5.60 -6.43
C LEU A 210 3.00 -4.88 -7.67
N ASN A 211 1.77 -4.36 -7.61
CA ASN A 211 1.17 -3.61 -8.72
C ASN A 211 2.03 -2.40 -9.11
N SER A 212 2.59 -1.69 -8.12
CA SER A 212 3.46 -0.56 -8.38
C SER A 212 4.71 -1.00 -9.17
N LEU A 213 5.44 -2.00 -8.65
CA LEU A 213 6.66 -2.53 -9.28
C LEU A 213 6.42 -3.17 -10.65
N SER A 214 5.27 -3.81 -10.87
CA SER A 214 4.94 -4.44 -12.16
C SER A 214 4.62 -3.42 -13.25
N THR A 215 4.27 -2.19 -12.91
CA THR A 215 3.83 -1.21 -13.91
C THR A 215 4.98 -0.46 -14.56
N ASN A 216 6.12 -0.27 -13.88
CA ASN A 216 7.27 0.43 -14.46
C ASN A 216 8.60 -0.12 -13.89
N PRO A 217 9.51 -0.65 -14.72
CA PRO A 217 10.80 -1.22 -14.28
C PRO A 217 11.68 -0.23 -13.48
N ASN A 218 11.60 1.08 -13.74
CA ASN A 218 12.37 2.08 -13.01
C ASN A 218 11.94 2.17 -11.53
N GLN A 219 10.73 1.73 -11.19
CA GLN A 219 10.28 1.69 -9.80
C GLN A 219 11.06 0.67 -8.99
N SER A 220 11.49 -0.45 -9.58
CA SER A 220 12.37 -1.42 -8.92
C SER A 220 13.69 -0.79 -8.52
N LEU A 221 14.33 -0.05 -9.44
CA LEU A 221 15.57 0.66 -9.13
C LEU A 221 15.37 1.75 -8.06
N SER A 222 14.28 2.53 -8.15
CA SER A 222 13.96 3.54 -7.12
C SER A 222 13.75 2.89 -5.75
N THR A 223 13.10 1.73 -5.70
CA THR A 223 12.87 0.99 -4.45
C THR A 223 14.19 0.54 -3.82
N ALA A 224 15.13 0.08 -4.63
CA ALA A 224 16.44 -0.35 -4.15
C ALA A 224 17.37 0.80 -3.73
N THR A 225 17.22 1.99 -4.31
CA THR A 225 18.19 3.09 -4.15
C THR A 225 17.74 4.18 -3.18
N LYS A 226 16.43 4.45 -3.08
CA LYS A 226 15.89 5.54 -2.25
C LYS A 226 15.67 5.09 -0.81
N SER A 227 15.75 6.02 0.14
CA SER A 227 15.59 5.74 1.57
C SER A 227 14.25 5.09 1.91
N GLY A 228 13.15 5.59 1.35
CA GLY A 228 11.82 5.03 1.58
C GLY A 228 11.69 3.61 1.03
N GLY A 229 12.24 3.37 -0.16
CA GLY A 229 12.25 2.05 -0.77
C GLY A 229 13.07 1.02 0.01
N ARG A 230 14.24 1.42 0.52
CA ARG A 230 15.05 0.57 1.40
C ARG A 230 14.33 0.20 2.68
N ALA A 231 13.65 1.15 3.31
CA ALA A 231 12.85 0.86 4.51
C ALA A 231 11.75 -0.17 4.21
N ILE A 232 11.08 -0.07 3.06
CA ILE A 232 10.12 -1.07 2.59
C ILE A 232 10.78 -2.44 2.41
N CYS A 233 11.94 -2.52 1.75
CA CYS A 233 12.66 -3.79 1.59
C CYS A 233 13.04 -4.42 2.94
N VAL A 234 13.50 -3.62 3.91
CA VAL A 234 13.81 -4.11 5.26
C VAL A 234 12.54 -4.62 5.94
N SER A 235 11.44 -3.87 5.91
CA SER A 235 10.16 -4.30 6.48
C SER A 235 9.63 -5.58 5.83
N LEU A 236 9.82 -5.77 4.52
CA LEU A 236 9.45 -7.00 3.80
C LEU A 236 10.31 -8.20 4.22
N LEU A 237 11.62 -8.01 4.43
CA LEU A 237 12.51 -9.06 4.93
C LEU A 237 12.16 -9.46 6.37
N GLU A 238 11.92 -8.50 7.24
CA GLU A 238 11.47 -8.75 8.62
C GLU A 238 10.11 -9.46 8.64
N MET A 239 9.21 -9.09 7.74
CA MET A 239 7.93 -9.77 7.58
C MET A 239 8.12 -11.20 7.07
N ALA A 240 8.98 -11.42 6.08
CA ALA A 240 9.27 -12.76 5.58
C ALA A 240 9.82 -13.68 6.68
N ASP A 241 10.71 -13.16 7.54
CA ASP A 241 11.25 -13.89 8.69
C ASP A 241 10.13 -14.32 9.66
N ARG A 242 9.22 -13.41 10.02
CA ARG A 242 8.06 -13.71 10.88
C ARG A 242 7.08 -14.71 10.27
N VAL A 243 6.78 -14.55 8.98
CA VAL A 243 5.81 -15.36 8.23
C VAL A 243 6.37 -16.76 7.95
N TYR A 244 7.67 -16.87 7.69
CA TYR A 244 8.34 -18.14 7.41
C TYR A 244 8.25 -19.13 8.57
N GLU A 245 8.27 -18.64 9.81
CA GLU A 245 8.09 -19.46 11.01
C GLU A 245 6.64 -19.97 11.18
N ASN A 246 5.70 -19.50 10.36
CA ASN A 246 4.27 -19.83 10.44
C ASN A 246 3.75 -20.46 9.13
N ASP A 247 3.72 -21.80 9.08
CA ASP A 247 3.30 -22.60 7.92
C ASP A 247 1.89 -22.25 7.37
N GLN A 248 1.04 -21.59 8.15
CA GLN A 248 -0.32 -21.18 7.74
C GLN A 248 -0.35 -19.89 6.88
N GLU A 249 0.81 -19.25 6.66
CA GLU A 249 0.90 -17.94 6.00
C GLU A 249 1.65 -17.98 4.66
N ASN A 250 1.70 -19.15 4.02
CA ASN A 250 2.42 -19.38 2.76
C ASN A 250 2.03 -18.39 1.64
N ASP A 251 0.76 -17.98 1.53
CA ASP A 251 0.31 -17.00 0.54
C ASP A 251 1.00 -15.64 0.69
N MET A 252 1.22 -15.18 1.93
CA MET A 252 1.90 -13.91 2.19
C MET A 252 3.38 -14.02 1.87
N LEU A 253 4.01 -15.14 2.23
CA LEU A 253 5.40 -15.41 1.90
C LEU A 253 5.61 -15.42 0.38
N GLN A 254 4.69 -16.04 -0.36
CA GLN A 254 4.69 -16.04 -1.83
C GLN A 254 4.56 -14.63 -2.41
N LEU A 255 3.67 -13.79 -1.88
CA LEU A 255 3.55 -12.39 -2.30
C LEU A 255 4.85 -11.60 -2.05
N ILE A 256 5.49 -11.79 -0.89
CA ILE A 256 6.77 -11.14 -0.56
C ILE A 256 7.86 -11.59 -1.55
N PHE A 257 7.94 -12.89 -1.85
CA PHE A 257 8.91 -13.38 -2.84
C PHE A 257 8.64 -12.85 -4.24
N ASN A 258 7.39 -12.78 -4.67
CA ASN A 258 7.03 -12.18 -5.97
C ASN A 258 7.46 -10.71 -6.05
N ILE A 259 7.32 -9.95 -4.96
CA ILE A 259 7.82 -8.57 -4.88
C ILE A 259 9.35 -8.52 -5.04
N PHE A 260 10.10 -9.40 -4.36
CA PHE A 260 11.56 -9.45 -4.52
C PHE A 260 12.00 -9.91 -5.91
N ILE A 261 11.30 -10.87 -6.52
CA ILE A 261 11.55 -11.29 -7.90
C ILE A 261 11.38 -10.09 -8.83
N GLN A 262 10.24 -9.38 -8.76
CA GLN A 262 9.98 -8.19 -9.58
C GLN A 262 11.02 -7.08 -9.35
N LEU A 263 11.43 -6.89 -8.09
CA LEU A 263 12.47 -5.93 -7.73
C LEU A 263 13.82 -6.28 -8.37
N PHE A 264 14.19 -7.56 -8.38
CA PHE A 264 15.48 -8.02 -8.90
C PHE A 264 15.51 -8.08 -10.41
N GLU A 265 14.44 -8.54 -11.05
CA GLU A 265 14.27 -8.52 -12.50
C GLU A 265 14.29 -7.08 -13.04
N GLY A 266 13.77 -6.12 -12.28
CA GLY A 266 13.90 -4.69 -12.58
C GLY A 266 15.26 -4.06 -12.26
N GLY A 267 16.30 -4.85 -11.99
CA GLY A 267 17.67 -4.37 -11.75
C GLY A 267 17.94 -3.78 -10.36
N GLY A 268 16.99 -3.94 -9.41
CA GLY A 268 17.13 -3.40 -8.05
C GLY A 268 18.15 -4.14 -7.18
N LEU A 269 18.51 -5.37 -7.53
CA LEU A 269 19.32 -6.26 -6.69
C LEU A 269 20.66 -5.65 -6.24
N THR A 270 21.52 -5.29 -7.19
CA THR A 270 22.89 -4.83 -6.90
C THR A 270 22.87 -3.58 -6.02
N SER A 271 21.97 -2.65 -6.36
CA SER A 271 21.76 -1.40 -5.61
C SER A 271 21.28 -1.68 -4.20
N LEU A 272 20.33 -2.60 -4.02
CA LEU A 272 19.82 -2.96 -2.70
C LEU A 272 20.93 -3.54 -1.84
N TYR A 273 21.72 -4.48 -2.39
CA TYR A 273 22.81 -5.12 -1.66
C TYR A 273 23.87 -4.12 -1.17
N GLN A 274 24.33 -3.23 -2.05
CA GLN A 274 25.30 -2.19 -1.69
C GLN A 274 24.79 -1.26 -0.59
N ASN A 275 23.51 -0.89 -0.64
CA ASN A 275 22.91 0.00 0.34
C ASN A 275 22.60 -0.67 1.69
N LEU A 276 22.29 -1.97 1.69
CA LEU A 276 22.13 -2.74 2.93
C LEU A 276 23.49 -2.98 3.61
N GLN A 277 24.55 -3.18 2.85
CA GLN A 277 25.90 -3.25 3.43
C GLN A 277 26.31 -1.92 4.06
N SER A 278 26.12 -0.80 3.36
CA SER A 278 26.55 0.52 3.86
C SER A 278 25.80 0.95 5.13
N SER A 279 24.53 0.60 5.29
CA SER A 279 23.77 0.86 6.53
C SER A 279 24.31 0.05 7.72
N VAL A 280 24.67 -1.22 7.51
CA VAL A 280 25.30 -2.07 8.53
C VAL A 280 26.68 -1.54 8.91
N PHE A 281 27.49 -1.11 7.93
CA PHE A 281 28.81 -0.53 8.18
C PHE A 281 28.77 0.86 8.83
N SER A 282 27.73 1.65 8.57
CA SER A 282 27.53 2.94 9.23
C SER A 282 27.05 2.76 10.68
N ALA A 283 26.10 1.86 10.93
CA ALA A 283 25.64 1.55 12.28
C ALA A 283 26.77 1.02 13.18
N CYS A 284 27.66 0.18 12.64
CA CYS A 284 28.86 -0.28 13.35
C CYS A 284 29.80 0.89 13.72
N ARG A 285 30.04 1.83 12.78
CA ARG A 285 30.95 2.96 13.02
C ARG A 285 30.43 3.99 14.01
N THR A 286 29.13 4.27 14.01
CA THR A 286 28.53 5.22 14.97
C THR A 286 28.49 4.63 16.39
N LEU A 287 28.39 3.30 16.52
CA LEU A 287 28.40 2.61 17.81
C LEU A 287 29.81 2.42 18.39
N ASP A 288 30.83 2.20 17.54
CA ASP A 288 32.24 2.18 17.97
C ASP A 288 32.69 3.54 18.51
N ALA A 289 32.04 4.64 18.09
CA ALA A 289 32.27 5.98 18.63
C ALA A 289 31.44 6.30 19.88
N ALA A 290 30.37 5.53 20.17
CA ALA A 290 29.34 5.94 21.12
C ALA A 290 29.30 5.20 22.46
N ASN A 291 29.82 3.97 22.64
CA ASN A 291 29.95 3.40 23.99
C ASN A 291 30.74 2.09 24.09
N GLY A 292 31.79 2.13 24.93
CA GLY A 292 32.35 0.97 25.64
C GLY A 292 31.45 0.48 26.79
N MET A 293 30.12 0.45 26.63
CA MET A 293 29.20 -0.04 27.67
C MET A 293 27.85 -0.45 27.05
N HIS A 294 27.68 -1.77 26.90
CA HIS A 294 26.45 -2.61 26.95
C HIS A 294 26.47 -3.72 25.89
N SER A 295 26.91 -4.91 26.32
CA SER A 295 27.22 -6.07 25.47
C SER A 295 26.03 -6.96 25.07
N GLY A 296 24.80 -6.43 25.01
CA GLY A 296 23.62 -7.23 24.63
C GLY A 296 23.22 -7.13 23.15
N LYS A 297 23.41 -5.95 22.53
CA LYS A 297 23.00 -5.69 21.13
C LYS A 297 24.10 -6.00 20.10
N MET A 298 25.34 -6.26 20.55
CA MET A 298 26.49 -6.52 19.67
C MET A 298 26.46 -7.89 18.97
N GLU A 299 25.77 -8.89 19.52
CA GLU A 299 25.74 -10.24 18.94
C GLU A 299 25.00 -10.29 17.59
N ARG A 300 23.94 -9.49 17.40
CA ARG A 300 23.11 -9.49 16.18
C ARG A 300 23.85 -8.98 14.93
N TYR A 301 24.84 -8.09 15.09
CA TYR A 301 25.52 -7.44 13.95
C TYR A 301 26.93 -7.99 13.67
N ARG A 302 27.58 -8.65 14.63
CA ARG A 302 28.92 -9.25 14.41
C ARG A 302 28.91 -10.43 13.44
N LEU A 303 27.80 -11.16 13.32
CA LEU A 303 27.72 -12.34 12.45
C LEU A 303 27.85 -12.01 10.95
N ILE A 304 27.49 -10.79 10.53
CA ILE A 304 27.61 -10.35 9.13
C ILE A 304 29.08 -10.08 8.77
N LYS A 305 29.90 -9.66 9.74
CA LYS A 305 31.29 -9.21 9.51
C LYS A 305 32.29 -10.35 9.26
N SER A 306 32.02 -11.57 9.75
CA SER A 306 32.96 -12.70 9.59
C SER A 306 32.90 -13.38 8.22
N HIS A 307 31.83 -13.16 7.44
CA HIS A 307 31.61 -13.86 6.17
C HIS A 307 31.96 -13.03 4.92
N CYS A 308 32.19 -11.71 5.05
CA CYS A 308 32.55 -10.84 3.92
C CYS A 308 34.07 -10.74 3.66
N SER A 309 34.92 -11.24 4.55
CA SER A 309 36.39 -11.12 4.41
C SER A 309 37.00 -12.13 3.42
N ASN A 310 36.21 -13.06 2.85
CA ASN A 310 36.73 -14.17 2.04
C ASN A 310 36.32 -14.15 0.55
N SER A 311 35.67 -13.10 0.05
CA SER A 311 35.33 -13.00 -1.39
C SER A 311 35.98 -11.79 -2.05
N SER A 312 37.32 -11.77 -2.08
CA SER A 312 38.07 -11.03 -3.08
C SER A 312 38.55 -12.02 -4.15
N THR A 313 37.96 -12.01 -5.35
CA THR A 313 38.63 -12.08 -6.67
C THR A 313 37.64 -12.42 -7.80
N ASP A 314 37.87 -11.76 -8.93
CA ASP A 314 37.39 -12.01 -10.30
C ASP A 314 35.90 -11.95 -10.65
N MET A 315 35.51 -10.76 -11.15
CA MET A 315 34.37 -10.59 -12.05
C MET A 315 34.68 -11.19 -13.42
N SER A 316 34.40 -12.49 -13.59
CA SER A 316 33.97 -13.04 -14.87
C SER A 316 32.52 -13.48 -14.69
N ILE A 317 31.65 -13.20 -15.66
CA ILE A 317 30.19 -13.42 -15.57
C ILE A 317 29.88 -14.88 -15.95
N PRO A 318 29.39 -15.76 -15.06
CA PRO A 318 28.77 -17.01 -15.47
C PRO A 318 27.26 -16.98 -15.19
N ASN A 319 26.51 -17.65 -16.05
CA ASN A 319 25.06 -17.83 -15.98
C ASN A 319 24.64 -18.63 -14.73
N GLN A 320 24.57 -17.99 -13.56
CA GLN A 320 23.83 -18.38 -12.35
C GLN A 320 24.37 -17.52 -11.19
N GLN A 321 23.65 -16.46 -10.81
CA GLN A 321 23.92 -15.80 -9.53
C GLN A 321 23.02 -16.41 -8.46
N VAL A 322 23.61 -17.21 -7.57
CA VAL A 322 23.01 -17.59 -6.29
C VAL A 322 23.24 -16.43 -5.33
N ILE A 323 22.19 -15.74 -4.94
CA ILE A 323 22.29 -14.59 -4.03
C ILE A 323 21.97 -15.10 -2.63
N LYS A 324 23.02 -15.40 -1.87
CA LYS A 324 22.90 -15.89 -0.50
C LYS A 324 22.73 -14.70 0.45
N ILE A 325 21.48 -14.36 0.77
CA ILE A 325 21.17 -13.43 1.86
C ILE A 325 20.96 -14.28 3.11
N THR A 326 21.76 -14.03 4.15
CA THR A 326 21.64 -14.71 5.45
C THR A 326 21.06 -13.73 6.45
N LEU A 327 19.85 -14.03 6.94
CA LEU A 327 19.27 -13.39 8.12
C LEU A 327 19.41 -14.37 9.28
N SER A 328 19.99 -13.91 10.39
CA SER A 328 20.20 -14.72 11.60
C SER A 328 19.53 -14.05 12.78
N SER A 329 18.55 -14.72 13.38
CA SER A 329 17.95 -14.37 14.67
C SER A 329 18.73 -15.03 15.83
N PRO A 330 18.95 -14.35 16.97
CA PRO A 330 19.72 -14.91 18.09
C PRO A 330 18.95 -15.95 18.93
N SER A 331 17.65 -16.14 18.72
CA SER A 331 16.81 -17.03 19.56
C SER A 331 16.50 -18.40 18.94
N SER A 332 16.89 -18.64 17.70
CA SER A 332 16.69 -19.91 17.01
C SER A 332 17.86 -20.13 16.05
N SER A 333 18.50 -21.30 16.10
CA SER A 333 19.62 -21.68 15.21
C SER A 333 19.20 -21.89 13.75
N GLN A 334 18.13 -21.23 13.28
CA GLN A 334 17.62 -21.34 11.94
C GLN A 334 18.16 -20.22 11.07
N ARG A 335 18.69 -20.62 9.91
CA ARG A 335 19.27 -19.73 8.90
C ARG A 335 18.25 -19.60 7.78
N LEU A 336 17.76 -18.39 7.53
CA LEU A 336 16.96 -18.13 6.34
C LEU A 336 17.91 -18.12 5.13
N TYR A 337 17.78 -19.10 4.24
CA TYR A 337 18.51 -19.14 2.97
C TYR A 337 17.55 -18.72 1.86
N LEU A 338 17.72 -17.52 1.31
CA LEU A 338 17.04 -17.14 0.07
C LEU A 338 17.75 -17.84 -1.10
N HIS A 339 17.15 -18.90 -1.62
CA HIS A 339 17.66 -19.62 -2.78
C HIS A 339 16.91 -19.17 -4.04
N PHE A 340 17.52 -18.31 -4.84
CA PHE A 340 16.99 -17.92 -6.14
C PHE A 340 17.44 -18.93 -7.20
N SER A 341 16.58 -19.90 -7.50
CA SER A 341 16.75 -20.78 -8.66
C SER A 341 15.86 -20.27 -9.78
N ARG A 342 16.44 -19.94 -10.93
CA ARG A 342 15.68 -19.62 -12.15
C ARG A 342 14.80 -20.84 -12.50
N PRO A 343 13.47 -20.73 -12.65
CA PRO A 343 12.70 -21.83 -13.18
C PRO A 343 13.16 -22.07 -14.62
N GLN A 344 13.79 -23.21 -14.87
CA GLN A 344 13.92 -23.72 -16.23
C GLN A 344 12.55 -24.28 -16.61
N ASN A 345 11.72 -23.48 -17.27
CA ASN A 345 10.74 -24.04 -18.20
C ASN A 345 10.34 -23.04 -19.30
N PRO A 346 10.52 -23.41 -20.58
CA PRO A 346 9.98 -22.67 -21.71
C PRO A 346 8.55 -23.13 -21.96
N GLY A 347 7.55 -22.37 -21.55
CA GLY A 347 6.17 -22.71 -21.89
C GLY A 347 5.13 -22.12 -20.97
N LEU A 348 4.76 -20.87 -21.24
CA LEU A 348 3.43 -20.34 -20.95
C LEU A 348 3.20 -19.16 -21.89
N GLN A 349 2.80 -19.50 -23.12
CA GLN A 349 2.05 -18.60 -23.97
C GLN A 349 0.65 -18.44 -23.36
N SER A 350 0.22 -17.19 -23.26
CA SER A 350 -1.17 -16.71 -23.28
C SER A 350 -2.23 -17.53 -22.52
N ILE A 351 -2.77 -16.94 -21.44
CA ILE A 351 -4.21 -16.94 -21.16
C ILE A 351 -4.62 -15.49 -20.90
#